data_AF-A0A8H5CQX3-F1
#
_entry.id   AF-A0A8H5CQX3-F1
#
_cell.length_a   1.000
_cell.length_b   1.000
_cell.length_c   1.000
_cell.angle_alpha   90.00
_cell.angle_beta   90.00
_cell.angle_gamma   90.00
#
_symmetry.space_group_name_H-M   'P 1'
#
loop_
_entity.id
_entity.type
_entity.pdbx_description
1 polymer ?
#
loop_
_entity_poly.entity_id
_entity_poly.type
_entity_poly.pdbx_seq_one_letter_code
_entity_poly.pdbx_strand_id
1 'polypeptide(L)'
;MDFVDENSQGCQPIHDWVTNVISAIVIVGMSTAYAPQHYRIIKKQSSEGFSPLFLLLGSTSAAAGFWNMITMQWGVARCCGSVSWGSCVEMTAGIFQVFWQWFCFTLIFVLYIRYYPERLKYLDVYGYDSSQPLKTSDWQFAQFCAWVTFGHFVFSGLATLYLMNTVVLTPGPTTPLPDHVQLWATFLGVSSAMLAAIQYAPQLIHTYRLKLVGALSIPMMCINAPGSVFMITSIALRNKLDELVHVSSSGYLADNIVAHMHSLEVAAT
;
A
#
# COMPACT_ATOMS: atom_id res chain seq x y z
N MET A 1 43.71 -27.12 6.19
CA MET A 1 42.33 -27.16 6.69
C MET A 1 42.08 -25.80 7.28
N ASP A 2 41.78 -24.86 6.39
CA ASP A 2 41.63 -23.46 6.77
C ASP A 2 40.23 -23.26 7.33
N PHE A 3 40.20 -22.69 8.53
CA PHE A 3 39.01 -22.21 9.21
C PHE A 3 38.29 -21.22 8.29
N VAL A 4 37.13 -21.61 7.78
CA VAL A 4 36.23 -20.68 7.09
C VAL A 4 35.61 -19.80 8.17
N ASP A 5 36.07 -18.56 8.26
CA ASP A 5 35.49 -17.53 9.11
C ASP A 5 33.99 -17.35 8.80
N GLU A 6 33.16 -17.73 9.77
CA GLU A 6 31.70 -17.64 9.81
C GLU A 6 31.20 -16.18 9.93
N ASN A 7 32.01 -15.20 9.50
CA ASN A 7 31.76 -13.76 9.63
C ASN A 7 31.68 -13.05 8.26
N SER A 8 31.58 -13.81 7.17
CA SER A 8 31.63 -13.32 5.77
C SER A 8 30.38 -13.66 4.93
N GLN A 9 29.20 -13.84 5.52
CA GLN A 9 27.93 -13.69 4.77
C GLN A 9 27.52 -12.21 4.78
N GLY A 10 28.37 -11.36 4.18
CA GLY A 10 28.08 -9.95 3.97
C GLY A 10 26.88 -9.75 3.03
N CYS A 11 26.30 -8.55 3.02
CA CYS A 11 25.26 -8.12 2.09
C CYS A 11 25.69 -8.31 0.62
N GLN A 12 25.46 -9.50 0.08
CA GLN A 12 25.74 -9.80 -1.32
C GLN A 12 24.54 -9.35 -2.17
N PRO A 13 24.79 -8.66 -3.30
CA PRO A 13 23.72 -8.28 -4.20
C PRO A 13 23.07 -9.52 -4.83
N ILE A 14 21.82 -9.78 -4.47
CA ILE A 14 21.01 -10.87 -5.05
C ILE A 14 20.20 -10.26 -6.19
N HIS A 15 20.52 -10.65 -7.42
CA HIS A 15 19.84 -10.19 -8.62
C HIS A 15 18.72 -11.16 -9.01
N ASP A 16 17.47 -10.74 -8.84
CA ASP A 16 16.28 -11.46 -9.35
C ASP A 16 15.61 -10.65 -10.45
N TRP A 17 16.06 -10.89 -11.69
CA TRP A 17 15.57 -10.18 -12.87
C TRP A 17 14.08 -10.44 -13.14
N VAL A 18 13.52 -11.58 -12.72
CA VAL A 18 12.11 -11.91 -12.93
C VAL A 18 11.24 -11.03 -12.04
N THR A 19 11.57 -10.96 -10.75
CA THR A 19 10.86 -10.09 -9.80
C THR A 19 10.96 -8.63 -10.22
N ASN A 20 12.14 -8.18 -10.66
CA ASN A 20 12.34 -6.80 -11.13
C ASN A 20 11.50 -6.46 -12.37
N VAL A 21 11.40 -7.38 -13.34
CA VAL A 21 10.56 -7.19 -14.53
C VAL A 21 9.08 -7.11 -14.15
N ILE A 22 8.63 -8.00 -13.26
CA ILE A 22 7.23 -7.98 -12.77
C ILE A 22 6.94 -6.66 -12.06
N SER A 23 7.80 -6.22 -11.14
CA SER A 23 7.64 -4.95 -10.44
C SER A 23 7.62 -3.75 -11.41
N ALA A 24 8.48 -3.74 -12.42
CA ALA A 24 8.47 -2.70 -13.45
C ALA A 24 7.16 -2.66 -14.24
N ILE A 25 6.64 -3.81 -14.68
CA ILE A 25 5.35 -3.91 -15.38
C ILE A 25 4.22 -3.39 -14.49
N VAL A 26 4.21 -3.77 -13.21
CA VAL A 26 3.20 -3.35 -12.26
C VAL A 26 3.25 -1.83 -12.03
N ILE A 27 4.44 -1.25 -11.83
CA ILE A 27 4.61 0.20 -11.65
C ILE A 27 4.13 0.98 -12.88
N VAL A 28 4.46 0.50 -14.09
CA VAL A 28 3.99 1.12 -15.33
C VAL A 28 2.46 1.03 -15.42
N GLY A 29 1.88 -0.13 -15.11
CA GLY A 29 0.43 -0.33 -15.08
C GLY A 29 -0.28 0.58 -14.07
N MET A 30 0.28 0.76 -12.87
CA MET A 30 -0.23 1.70 -11.85
C MET A 30 -0.10 3.16 -12.30
N SER A 31 0.96 3.50 -13.03
CA SER A 31 1.17 4.88 -13.49
C SER A 31 0.18 5.27 -14.57
N THR A 32 -0.04 4.40 -15.57
CA THR A 32 -1.02 4.63 -16.64
C THR A 32 -2.45 4.64 -16.11
N ALA A 33 -2.69 3.94 -15.02
CA ALA A 33 -3.94 3.91 -14.30
C ALA A 33 -4.29 5.19 -13.55
N TYR A 34 -3.36 5.69 -12.74
CA TYR A 34 -3.60 6.85 -11.89
C TYR A 34 -3.51 8.17 -12.65
N ALA A 35 -2.68 8.25 -13.69
CA ALA A 35 -2.46 9.49 -14.42
C ALA A 35 -3.75 10.13 -14.98
N PRO A 36 -4.67 9.38 -15.64
CA PRO A 36 -5.96 9.93 -16.08
C PRO A 36 -6.80 10.49 -14.92
N GLN A 37 -6.81 9.80 -13.77
CA GLN A 37 -7.57 10.21 -12.59
C GLN A 37 -7.02 11.51 -12.00
N HIS A 38 -5.69 11.60 -11.81
CA HIS A 38 -5.03 12.83 -11.37
C HIS A 38 -5.27 13.97 -12.35
N TYR A 39 -5.13 13.70 -13.66
CA TYR A 39 -5.36 14.69 -14.71
C TYR A 39 -6.80 15.23 -14.70
N ARG A 40 -7.81 14.37 -14.54
CA ARG A 40 -9.22 14.78 -14.48
C ARG A 40 -9.48 15.73 -13.31
N ILE A 41 -8.96 15.44 -12.12
CA ILE A 41 -9.15 16.31 -10.94
C ILE A 41 -8.46 17.66 -11.17
N ILE A 42 -7.21 17.66 -11.65
CA ILE A 42 -6.45 18.88 -11.90
C ILE A 42 -7.10 19.71 -13.02
N LYS A 43 -7.57 19.09 -14.11
CA LYS A 43 -8.21 19.82 -15.21
C LYS A 43 -9.57 20.38 -14.81
N LYS A 44 -10.39 19.60 -14.10
CA LYS A 44 -11.74 20.02 -13.69
C LYS A 44 -11.70 21.02 -12.53
N GLN A 45 -10.61 21.07 -11.76
CA GLN A 45 -10.47 21.89 -10.55
C GLN A 45 -11.62 21.63 -9.56
N SER A 46 -12.14 20.39 -9.55
CA SER A 46 -13.26 19.98 -8.70
C SER A 46 -13.10 18.51 -8.34
N SER A 47 -13.34 18.18 -7.08
CA SER A 47 -13.31 16.83 -6.54
C SER A 47 -14.71 16.25 -6.28
N GLU A 48 -15.74 16.77 -6.97
CA GLU A 48 -17.10 16.23 -6.92
C GLU A 48 -17.17 14.77 -7.38
N GLY A 49 -17.93 13.95 -6.65
CA GLY A 49 -18.12 12.52 -6.94
C GLY A 49 -17.18 11.60 -6.15
N PHE A 50 -16.18 12.13 -5.45
CA PHE A 50 -15.32 11.35 -4.57
C PHE A 50 -15.86 11.29 -3.14
N SER A 51 -15.87 10.09 -2.57
CA SER A 51 -16.24 9.88 -1.17
C SER A 51 -15.01 10.02 -0.25
N PRO A 52 -15.04 10.91 0.77
CA PRO A 52 -13.92 11.06 1.70
C PRO A 52 -13.67 9.80 2.54
N LEU A 53 -14.72 9.01 2.81
CA LEU A 53 -14.57 7.74 3.52
C LEU A 53 -13.83 6.70 2.66
N PHE A 54 -14.10 6.66 1.35
CA PHE A 54 -13.39 5.78 0.43
C PHE A 54 -11.89 6.12 0.39
N LEU A 55 -11.58 7.43 0.30
CA LEU A 55 -10.19 7.92 0.32
C LEU A 55 -9.50 7.65 1.66
N LEU A 56 -10.21 7.78 2.78
CA LEU A 56 -9.71 7.41 4.12
C LEU A 56 -9.35 5.92 4.18
N LEU A 57 -10.27 5.04 3.83
CA LEU A 57 -10.07 3.59 3.90
C LEU A 57 -8.93 3.13 2.97
N GLY A 58 -8.88 3.65 1.74
CA GLY A 58 -7.82 3.28 0.79
C GLY A 58 -6.45 3.83 1.16
N SER A 59 -6.36 5.06 1.64
CA SER A 59 -5.07 5.65 2.03
C SER A 59 -4.50 5.01 3.29
N THR A 60 -5.36 4.65 4.26
CA THR A 60 -4.95 3.93 5.46
C THR A 60 -4.58 2.47 5.16
N SER A 61 -5.33 1.79 4.28
CA SER A 61 -4.97 0.47 3.77
C SER A 61 -3.61 0.48 3.07
N ALA A 62 -3.42 1.33 2.06
CA ALA A 62 -2.17 1.42 1.32
C ALA A 62 -0.98 1.80 2.22
N ALA A 63 -1.18 2.68 3.21
CA ALA A 63 -0.16 3.01 4.20
C ALA A 63 0.23 1.81 5.07
N ALA A 64 -0.76 1.05 5.56
CA ALA A 64 -0.52 -0.15 6.34
C ALA A 64 0.24 -1.22 5.54
N GLY A 65 -0.15 -1.44 4.27
CA GLY A 65 0.57 -2.34 3.37
C GLY A 65 2.01 -1.88 3.08
N PHE A 66 2.24 -0.57 2.92
CA PHE A 66 3.58 -0.03 2.74
C PHE A 66 4.48 -0.26 3.98
N TRP A 67 3.97 0.03 5.18
CA TRP A 67 4.71 -0.23 6.42
C TRP A 67 4.93 -1.72 6.69
N ASN A 68 3.98 -2.58 6.31
CA ASN A 68 4.16 -4.03 6.35
C ASN A 68 5.31 -4.47 5.44
N MET A 69 5.34 -3.99 4.19
CA MET A 69 6.42 -4.30 3.24
C MET A 69 7.79 -3.86 3.76
N ILE A 70 7.91 -2.66 4.34
CA ILE A 70 9.15 -2.20 4.99
C ILE A 70 9.56 -3.12 6.13
N THR A 71 8.60 -3.50 6.99
CA THR A 71 8.85 -4.37 8.15
C THR A 71 9.42 -5.72 7.72
N MET A 72 8.81 -6.33 6.71
CA MET A 72 9.23 -7.66 6.23
C MET A 72 10.52 -7.62 5.40
N GLN A 73 10.81 -6.53 4.69
CA GLN A 73 12.03 -6.38 3.89
C GLN A 73 13.14 -5.58 4.59
N TRP A 74 13.01 -5.33 5.90
CA TRP A 74 13.93 -4.48 6.65
C TRP A 74 15.40 -4.92 6.60
N GLY A 75 15.64 -6.24 6.66
CA GLY A 75 17.00 -6.79 6.57
C GLY A 75 17.68 -6.48 5.23
N VAL A 76 16.92 -6.55 4.14
CA VAL A 76 17.39 -6.20 2.79
C VAL A 76 17.60 -4.68 2.68
N ALA A 77 16.71 -3.89 3.25
CA ALA A 77 16.82 -2.43 3.25
C ALA A 77 18.06 -1.92 4.00
N ARG A 78 18.48 -2.55 5.12
CA ARG A 78 19.74 -2.19 5.79
C ARG A 78 20.98 -2.49 4.94
N CYS A 79 20.93 -3.52 4.11
CA CYS A 79 22.03 -3.85 3.21
C CYS A 79 22.29 -2.78 2.14
N CYS A 80 21.31 -1.91 1.84
CA CYS A 80 21.47 -0.81 0.90
C CYS A 80 22.58 0.19 1.26
N GLY A 81 23.00 0.29 2.52
CA GLY A 81 24.14 1.13 2.92
C GLY A 81 25.50 0.59 2.48
N SER A 82 25.57 -0.68 2.08
CA SER A 82 26.81 -1.40 1.75
C SER A 82 26.94 -1.81 0.27
N VAL A 83 25.88 -1.61 -0.53
CA VAL A 83 25.85 -1.99 -1.96
C VAL A 83 25.65 -0.77 -2.86
N SER A 84 25.86 -0.93 -4.16
CA SER A 84 25.58 0.14 -5.13
C SER A 84 24.09 0.52 -5.16
N TRP A 85 23.79 1.77 -5.53
CA TRP A 85 22.41 2.26 -5.58
C TRP A 85 21.52 1.41 -6.52
N GLY A 86 22.04 1.01 -7.68
CA GLY A 86 21.30 0.18 -8.63
C GLY A 86 20.96 -1.20 -8.06
N SER A 87 21.95 -1.86 -7.43
CA SER A 87 21.74 -3.14 -6.75
C SER A 87 20.74 -3.02 -5.58
N CYS A 88 20.78 -1.92 -4.81
CA CYS A 88 19.80 -1.67 -3.76
C CYS A 88 18.38 -1.55 -4.30
N VAL A 89 18.18 -0.78 -5.37
CA VAL A 89 16.84 -0.61 -5.99
C VAL A 89 16.31 -1.96 -6.50
N GLU A 90 17.17 -2.77 -7.10
CA GLU A 90 16.80 -4.12 -7.54
C GLU A 90 16.43 -5.03 -6.37
N MET A 91 17.20 -4.99 -5.27
CA MET A 91 16.92 -5.80 -4.08
C MET A 91 15.69 -5.32 -3.30
N THR A 92 15.32 -4.04 -3.43
CA THR A 92 14.19 -3.41 -2.73
C THR A 92 13.02 -3.07 -3.67
N ALA A 93 12.95 -3.73 -4.84
CA ALA A 93 11.92 -3.49 -5.85
C ALA A 93 10.49 -3.60 -5.28
N GLY A 94 10.26 -4.53 -4.34
CA GLY A 94 8.98 -4.68 -3.65
C GLY A 94 8.58 -3.47 -2.80
N ILE A 95 9.51 -2.92 -1.99
CA ILE A 95 9.29 -1.67 -1.24
C ILE A 95 8.97 -0.53 -2.21
N PHE A 96 9.73 -0.40 -3.30
CA PHE A 96 9.51 0.68 -4.27
C PHE A 96 8.16 0.58 -4.97
N GLN A 97 7.75 -0.64 -5.36
CA GLN A 97 6.45 -0.90 -5.97
C GLN A 97 5.29 -0.51 -5.05
N VAL A 98 5.30 -0.94 -3.79
CA VAL A 98 4.21 -0.63 -2.83
C VAL A 98 4.23 0.83 -2.43
N PHE A 99 5.42 1.45 -2.28
CA PHE A 99 5.56 2.88 -2.07
C PHE A 99 4.90 3.69 -3.19
N TRP A 100 5.19 3.34 -4.45
CA TRP A 100 4.64 4.04 -5.61
C TRP A 100 3.12 4.00 -5.63
N GLN A 101 2.54 2.84 -5.27
CA GLN A 101 1.10 2.67 -5.15
C GLN A 101 0.50 3.56 -4.06
N TRP A 102 1.06 3.50 -2.85
CA TRP A 102 0.63 4.34 -1.73
C TRP A 102 0.72 5.83 -2.06
N PHE A 103 1.82 6.25 -2.70
CA PHE A 103 2.05 7.62 -3.11
C PHE A 103 1.00 8.09 -4.11
N CYS A 104 0.79 7.33 -5.20
CA CYS A 104 -0.19 7.68 -6.23
C CYS A 104 -1.61 7.80 -5.68
N PHE A 105 -2.03 6.88 -4.79
CA PHE A 105 -3.36 6.94 -4.18
C PHE A 105 -3.49 8.09 -3.18
N THR A 106 -2.49 8.28 -2.33
CA THR A 106 -2.48 9.41 -1.38
C THR A 106 -2.51 10.75 -2.10
N LEU A 107 -1.86 10.86 -3.26
CA LEU A 107 -1.93 12.04 -4.12
C LEU A 107 -3.36 12.37 -4.56
N ILE A 108 -4.21 11.37 -4.83
CA ILE A 108 -5.65 11.62 -5.11
C ILE A 108 -6.31 12.29 -3.92
N PHE A 109 -6.05 11.81 -2.70
CA PHE A 109 -6.66 12.40 -1.50
C PHE A 109 -6.17 13.83 -1.27
N VAL A 110 -4.88 14.10 -1.50
CA VAL A 110 -4.33 15.46 -1.44
C VAL A 110 -5.01 16.36 -2.47
N LEU A 111 -5.14 15.90 -3.72
CA LEU A 111 -5.83 16.62 -4.78
C LEU A 111 -7.32 16.82 -4.45
N TYR A 112 -7.97 15.83 -3.82
CA TYR A 112 -9.36 15.90 -3.37
C TYR A 112 -9.60 17.04 -2.38
N ILE A 113 -8.74 17.16 -1.35
CA ILE A 113 -8.81 18.24 -0.36
C ILE A 113 -8.48 19.59 -1.03
N ARG A 114 -7.46 19.63 -1.87
CA ARG A 114 -7.00 20.86 -2.53
C ARG A 114 -8.03 21.43 -3.51
N TYR A 115 -8.75 20.58 -4.23
CA TYR A 115 -9.76 20.95 -5.22
C TYR A 115 -11.19 20.70 -4.74
N TYR A 116 -11.39 20.62 -3.43
CA TYR A 116 -12.73 20.59 -2.85
C TYR A 116 -13.45 21.90 -3.22
N PRO A 117 -14.64 21.84 -3.84
CA PRO A 117 -15.32 23.01 -4.39
C PRO A 117 -15.71 24.01 -3.29
N GLU A 118 -15.34 25.28 -3.48
CA GLU A 118 -15.53 26.31 -2.44
C GLU A 118 -16.99 26.53 -2.06
N ARG A 119 -17.90 26.48 -3.04
CA ARG A 119 -19.35 26.59 -2.82
C ARG A 119 -19.93 25.51 -1.90
N LEU A 120 -19.25 24.37 -1.73
CA LEU A 120 -19.67 23.31 -0.83
C LEU A 120 -18.98 23.38 0.54
N LYS A 121 -17.94 24.21 0.69
CA LYS A 121 -17.18 24.34 1.95
C LYS A 121 -17.94 25.12 3.01
N TYR A 122 -18.68 26.15 2.58
CA TYR A 122 -19.29 27.12 3.47
C TYR A 122 -20.79 27.21 3.25
N LEU A 123 -21.54 27.30 4.35
CA LEU A 123 -22.97 27.52 4.33
C LEU A 123 -23.25 29.02 4.29
N ASP A 124 -24.04 29.47 3.31
CA ASP A 124 -24.51 30.86 3.23
C ASP A 124 -25.83 30.98 3.99
N VAL A 125 -25.79 31.53 5.20
CA VAL A 125 -26.96 31.71 6.07
C VAL A 125 -27.36 33.19 6.04
N TYR A 126 -28.49 33.48 5.39
CA TYR A 126 -29.03 34.84 5.31
C TYR A 126 -29.27 35.42 6.71
N GLY A 127 -28.67 36.58 7.00
CA GLY A 127 -28.80 37.26 8.28
C GLY A 127 -27.80 36.82 9.36
N TYR A 128 -26.86 35.94 9.05
CA TYR A 128 -25.76 35.59 9.94
C TYR A 128 -24.50 36.38 9.56
N ASP A 129 -24.27 37.51 10.23
CA ASP A 129 -23.05 38.31 10.08
C ASP A 129 -22.04 37.90 11.18
N SER A 130 -21.10 37.03 10.83
CA SER A 130 -20.04 36.58 11.72
C SER A 130 -18.70 36.64 11.01
N SER A 131 -17.68 37.01 11.76
CA SER A 131 -16.28 37.06 11.29
C SER A 131 -15.72 35.72 10.80
N GLN A 132 -16.39 34.59 11.08
CA GLN A 132 -15.95 33.25 10.70
C GLN A 132 -17.01 32.57 9.82
N PRO A 133 -16.67 32.15 8.58
CA PRO A 133 -17.62 31.45 7.72
C PRO A 133 -17.97 30.06 8.29
N LEU A 134 -19.26 29.73 8.36
CA LEU A 134 -19.72 28.41 8.82
C LEU A 134 -19.33 27.34 7.81
N LYS A 135 -18.67 26.28 8.29
CA LYS A 135 -18.29 25.13 7.47
C LYS A 135 -19.43 24.12 7.38
N THR A 136 -19.65 23.57 6.20
CA THR A 136 -20.60 22.47 5.97
C THR A 136 -20.14 21.19 6.68
N SER A 137 -21.08 20.35 7.14
CA SER A 137 -20.79 19.04 7.75
C SER A 137 -19.92 18.16 6.86
N ASP A 138 -20.17 18.16 5.55
CA ASP A 138 -19.45 17.34 4.57
C ASP A 138 -17.99 17.74 4.47
N TRP A 139 -17.71 19.05 4.50
CA TRP A 139 -16.35 19.57 4.51
C TRP A 139 -15.63 19.25 5.81
N GLN A 140 -16.31 19.35 6.95
CA GLN A 140 -15.75 18.95 8.24
C GLN A 140 -15.43 17.44 8.27
N PHE A 141 -16.31 16.61 7.73
CA PHE A 141 -16.09 15.17 7.63
C PHE A 141 -14.90 14.84 6.72
N ALA A 142 -14.81 15.49 5.55
CA ALA A 142 -13.65 15.36 4.66
C ALA A 142 -12.32 15.75 5.34
N GLN A 143 -12.32 16.87 6.07
CA GLN A 143 -11.15 17.33 6.83
C GLN A 143 -10.78 16.33 7.94
N PHE A 144 -11.77 15.80 8.66
CA PHE A 144 -11.56 14.77 9.69
C PHE A 144 -10.92 13.52 9.10
N CYS A 145 -11.45 13.01 7.98
CA CYS A 145 -10.86 11.87 7.26
C CYS A 145 -9.40 12.13 6.89
N ALA A 146 -9.07 13.32 6.37
CA ALA A 146 -7.69 13.66 6.00
C ALA A 146 -6.74 13.65 7.22
N TRP A 147 -7.17 14.22 8.34
CA TRP A 147 -6.38 14.22 9.58
C TRP A 147 -6.20 12.82 10.17
N VAL A 148 -7.24 11.98 10.12
CA VAL A 148 -7.14 10.58 10.56
C VAL A 148 -6.16 9.81 9.68
N THR A 149 -6.21 9.96 8.35
CA THR A 149 -5.22 9.34 7.44
C THR A 149 -3.80 9.77 7.77
N PHE A 150 -3.57 11.07 7.95
CA PHE A 150 -2.25 11.60 8.29
C PHE A 150 -1.75 11.06 9.64
N GLY A 151 -2.61 11.12 10.67
CA GLY A 151 -2.29 10.60 12.00
C GLY A 151 -1.99 9.10 11.98
N HIS A 152 -2.77 8.31 11.24
CA HIS A 152 -2.52 6.88 11.05
C HIS A 152 -1.17 6.61 10.38
N PHE A 153 -0.83 7.33 9.29
CA PHE A 153 0.45 7.18 8.60
C PHE A 153 1.64 7.50 9.51
N VAL A 154 1.56 8.61 10.26
CA VAL A 154 2.61 9.02 11.19
C VAL A 154 2.75 8.01 12.34
N PHE A 155 1.64 7.61 12.96
CA PHE A 155 1.65 6.64 14.06
C PHE A 155 2.24 5.28 13.63
N SER A 156 1.75 4.73 12.51
CA SER A 156 2.24 3.45 11.97
C SER A 156 3.72 3.52 11.56
N GLY A 157 4.15 4.64 10.98
CA GLY A 157 5.56 4.88 10.65
C GLY A 157 6.46 4.95 11.89
N LEU A 158 6.07 5.74 12.90
CA LEU A 158 6.84 5.86 14.15
C LEU A 158 6.94 4.52 14.88
N ALA A 159 5.84 3.77 14.97
CA ALA A 159 5.83 2.44 15.58
C ALA A 159 6.74 1.47 14.82
N THR A 160 6.65 1.45 13.48
CA THR A 160 7.50 0.60 12.63
C THR A 160 8.97 0.95 12.81
N LEU A 161 9.33 2.23 12.71
CA LEU A 161 10.72 2.69 12.89
C LEU A 161 11.24 2.39 14.30
N TYR A 162 10.44 2.59 15.34
CA TYR A 162 10.81 2.24 16.70
C TYR A 162 11.15 0.74 16.82
N LEU A 163 10.26 -0.14 16.36
CA LEU A 163 10.48 -1.59 16.38
C LEU A 163 11.73 -1.97 15.58
N MET A 164 11.88 -1.43 14.37
CA MET A 164 13.03 -1.71 13.50
C MET A 164 14.38 -1.29 14.09
N ASN A 165 14.41 -0.18 14.85
CA ASN A 165 15.62 0.29 15.51
C ASN A 165 16.00 -0.57 16.73
N THR A 166 15.04 -1.19 17.40
CA THR A 166 15.30 -2.08 18.55
C THR A 166 15.79 -3.46 18.14
N VAL A 167 15.65 -3.85 16.87
CA VAL A 167 16.05 -5.17 16.37
C VAL A 167 17.52 -5.15 15.97
N VAL A 168 18.34 -5.85 16.76
CA VAL A 168 19.68 -6.30 16.33
C VAL A 168 19.45 -7.44 15.35
N LEU A 169 19.53 -7.14 14.06
CA LEU A 169 19.57 -8.19 13.05
C LEU A 169 20.93 -8.88 13.17
N THR A 170 20.98 -10.04 13.81
CA THR A 170 22.06 -10.98 13.54
C THR A 170 22.01 -11.30 12.04
N PRO A 171 23.15 -11.23 11.33
CA PRO A 171 23.15 -11.37 9.87
C PRO A 171 22.93 -12.84 9.53
N GLY A 172 21.68 -13.20 9.24
CA GLY A 172 21.31 -14.53 8.81
C GLY A 172 20.02 -14.51 8.00
N PRO A 173 20.03 -14.98 6.74
CA PRO A 173 18.81 -15.20 5.95
C PRO A 173 17.81 -16.18 6.61
N THR A 174 18.27 -16.92 7.61
CA THR A 174 17.55 -17.97 8.33
C THR A 174 17.17 -17.58 9.75
N THR A 175 17.55 -16.40 10.23
CA THR A 175 17.22 -15.98 11.59
C THR A 175 15.80 -15.38 11.59
N PRO A 176 14.83 -16.02 12.28
CA PRO A 176 13.47 -15.51 12.32
C PRO A 176 13.43 -14.11 12.95
N LEU A 177 12.59 -13.23 12.40
CA LEU A 177 12.32 -11.94 13.00
C LEU A 177 11.79 -12.15 14.43
N PRO A 178 12.12 -11.26 15.39
CA PRO A 178 11.55 -11.33 16.72
C PRO A 178 10.02 -11.33 16.69
N ASP A 179 9.38 -12.15 17.53
CA ASP A 179 7.93 -12.39 17.51
C ASP A 179 7.09 -11.09 17.50
N HIS A 180 7.51 -10.08 18.26
CA HIS A 180 6.81 -8.79 18.34
C HIS A 180 6.82 -8.01 17.03
N VAL A 181 7.89 -8.15 16.23
CA VAL A 181 7.99 -7.52 14.90
C VAL A 181 7.11 -8.25 13.91
N GLN A 182 7.14 -9.58 13.94
CA GLN A 182 6.30 -10.39 13.06
C GLN A 182 4.81 -10.15 13.35
N LEU A 183 4.43 -10.03 14.63
CA LEU A 183 3.07 -9.69 15.03
C LEU A 183 2.65 -8.31 14.51
N TRP A 184 3.54 -7.30 14.59
CA TRP A 184 3.30 -5.98 14.03
C TRP A 184 3.10 -6.00 12.51
N ALA A 185 3.96 -6.74 11.79
CA ALA A 185 3.83 -6.94 10.35
C ALA A 185 2.47 -7.58 10.00
N THR A 186 2.11 -8.67 10.66
CA THR A 186 0.83 -9.34 10.44
C THR A 186 -0.36 -8.41 10.75
N PHE A 187 -0.29 -7.62 11.83
CA PHE A 187 -1.33 -6.67 12.16
C PHE A 187 -1.51 -5.62 11.05
N LEU A 188 -0.41 -5.05 10.55
CA LEU A 188 -0.44 -4.09 9.44
C LEU A 188 -0.98 -4.73 8.14
N GLY A 189 -0.53 -5.95 7.81
CA GLY A 189 -1.02 -6.68 6.64
C GLY A 189 -2.52 -6.97 6.74
N VAL A 190 -2.98 -7.60 7.82
CA VAL A 190 -4.40 -7.97 7.99
C VAL A 190 -5.30 -6.73 8.03
N SER A 191 -4.90 -5.67 8.72
CA SER A 191 -5.66 -4.41 8.73
C SER A 191 -5.72 -3.77 7.34
N SER A 192 -4.61 -3.78 6.59
CA SER A 192 -4.57 -3.32 5.20
C SER A 192 -5.60 -4.05 4.34
N ALA A 193 -5.63 -5.39 4.37
CA ALA A 193 -6.61 -6.17 3.60
C ALA A 193 -8.05 -5.98 4.04
N MET A 194 -8.30 -5.87 5.35
CA MET A 194 -9.65 -5.63 5.85
C MET A 194 -10.18 -4.26 5.41
N LEU A 195 -9.36 -3.22 5.51
CA LEU A 195 -9.71 -1.87 5.07
C LEU A 195 -9.98 -1.82 3.56
N ALA A 196 -9.13 -2.47 2.76
CA ALA A 196 -9.36 -2.63 1.33
C ALA A 196 -10.69 -3.38 1.08
N ALA A 197 -10.93 -4.50 1.75
CA ALA A 197 -12.16 -5.27 1.57
C ALA A 197 -13.42 -4.42 1.80
N ILE A 198 -13.43 -3.63 2.87
CA ILE A 198 -14.52 -2.69 3.19
C ILE A 198 -14.63 -1.59 2.13
N GLN A 199 -13.50 -1.00 1.72
CA GLN A 199 -13.44 0.05 0.71
C GLN A 199 -14.08 -0.39 -0.62
N TYR A 200 -13.79 -1.60 -1.08
CA TYR A 200 -14.24 -2.11 -2.38
C TYR A 200 -15.57 -2.85 -2.35
N ALA A 201 -16.08 -3.24 -1.18
CA ALA A 201 -17.34 -3.96 -1.05
C ALA A 201 -18.52 -3.28 -1.79
N PRO A 202 -18.74 -1.95 -1.69
CA PRO A 202 -19.84 -1.30 -2.40
C PRO A 202 -19.74 -1.46 -3.93
N GLN A 203 -18.53 -1.36 -4.48
CA GLN A 203 -18.27 -1.47 -5.92
C GLN A 203 -18.45 -2.92 -6.40
N LEU A 204 -17.97 -3.90 -5.63
CA LEU A 204 -18.16 -5.32 -5.91
C LEU A 204 -19.64 -5.71 -5.90
N ILE A 205 -20.38 -5.27 -4.87
CA ILE A 205 -21.82 -5.54 -4.76
C ILE A 205 -22.57 -4.89 -5.91
N HIS A 206 -22.25 -3.65 -6.27
CA HIS A 206 -22.89 -2.94 -7.37
C HIS A 206 -22.67 -3.65 -8.71
N THR A 207 -21.43 -4.01 -9.02
CA THR A 207 -21.07 -4.78 -10.23
C THR A 207 -21.76 -6.14 -10.25
N TYR A 208 -21.78 -6.85 -9.12
CA TYR A 208 -22.46 -8.13 -8.98
C TYR A 208 -23.97 -8.02 -9.27
N ARG A 209 -24.62 -6.98 -8.73
CA ARG A 209 -26.07 -6.74 -8.94
C ARG A 209 -26.39 -6.36 -10.38
N LEU A 210 -25.51 -5.63 -11.07
CA LEU A 210 -25.74 -5.20 -12.44
C LEU A 210 -25.41 -6.27 -13.49
N LYS A 211 -24.76 -7.39 -13.13
CA LYS A 211 -24.37 -8.50 -14.03
C LYS A 211 -23.65 -8.06 -15.33
N LEU A 212 -23.11 -6.85 -15.36
CA LEU A 212 -22.38 -6.28 -16.48
C LEU A 212 -20.89 -6.37 -16.17
N VAL A 213 -20.20 -7.33 -16.80
CA VAL A 213 -18.75 -7.58 -16.69
C VAL A 213 -17.88 -6.54 -17.41
N GLY A 214 -18.48 -5.50 -17.99
CA GLY A 214 -17.84 -4.61 -18.98
C GLY A 214 -16.94 -3.49 -18.44
N ALA A 215 -16.79 -3.31 -17.13
CA ALA A 215 -16.05 -2.19 -16.54
C ALA A 215 -14.94 -2.62 -15.55
N LEU A 216 -14.59 -3.91 -15.51
CA LEU A 216 -13.49 -4.42 -14.69
C LEU A 216 -12.24 -4.58 -15.57
N SER A 217 -11.05 -4.23 -15.07
CA SER A 217 -9.81 -4.17 -15.85
C SER A 217 -9.26 -5.57 -15.78
N ILE A 218 -9.83 -6.39 -16.67
CA ILE A 218 -9.39 -7.74 -16.97
C ILE A 218 -7.85 -7.76 -17.11
N PRO A 219 -7.16 -6.79 -17.75
CA PRO A 219 -5.70 -6.79 -17.83
C PRO A 219 -4.98 -6.69 -16.47
N MET A 220 -5.41 -5.78 -15.59
CA MET A 220 -4.74 -5.54 -14.30
C MET A 220 -4.99 -6.69 -13.31
N MET A 221 -6.22 -7.25 -13.35
CA MET A 221 -6.58 -8.50 -12.68
C MET A 221 -5.73 -9.69 -13.16
N CYS A 222 -5.57 -9.84 -14.48
CA CYS A 222 -4.81 -10.92 -15.08
C CYS A 222 -3.29 -10.80 -14.90
N ILE A 223 -2.76 -9.65 -14.49
CA ILE A 223 -1.33 -9.49 -14.16
C ILE A 223 -1.07 -9.77 -12.68
N ASN A 224 -1.91 -9.22 -11.78
CA ASN A 224 -1.70 -9.35 -10.33
C ASN A 224 -2.21 -10.67 -9.74
N ALA A 225 -3.23 -11.30 -10.33
CA ALA A 225 -3.71 -12.59 -9.85
C ALA A 225 -2.71 -13.74 -10.08
N PRO A 226 -2.09 -13.92 -11.27
CA PRO A 226 -1.09 -14.97 -11.45
C PRO A 226 0.18 -14.72 -10.65
N GLY A 227 0.60 -13.45 -10.51
CA GLY A 227 1.76 -13.09 -9.68
C GLY A 227 1.58 -13.48 -8.22
N SER A 228 0.42 -13.16 -7.63
CA SER A 228 0.12 -13.55 -6.24
C SER A 228 -0.02 -15.06 -6.08
N VAL A 229 -0.69 -15.75 -7.01
CA VAL A 229 -0.79 -17.21 -7.02
C VAL A 229 0.59 -17.86 -7.13
N PHE A 230 1.47 -17.38 -8.01
CA PHE A 230 2.84 -17.90 -8.14
C PHE A 230 3.64 -17.72 -6.85
N MET A 231 3.49 -16.57 -6.17
CA MET A 231 4.19 -16.25 -4.94
C MET A 231 3.69 -17.09 -3.76
N ILE A 232 2.38 -17.21 -3.59
CA ILE A 232 1.75 -18.13 -2.60
C ILE A 232 2.16 -19.57 -2.88
N THR A 233 2.18 -19.99 -4.15
CA THR A 233 2.60 -21.34 -4.56
C THR A 233 4.08 -21.57 -4.23
N SER A 234 4.96 -20.60 -4.50
CA SER A 234 6.39 -20.66 -4.15
C SER A 234 6.59 -20.79 -2.64
N ILE A 235 5.83 -20.04 -1.84
CA ILE A 235 5.83 -20.14 -0.38
C ILE A 235 5.29 -21.51 0.07
N ALA A 236 4.15 -21.96 -0.46
CA ALA A 236 3.55 -23.25 -0.11
C ALA A 236 4.44 -24.44 -0.45
N LEU A 237 5.19 -24.38 -1.55
CA LEU A 237 6.16 -25.40 -1.94
C LEU A 237 7.42 -25.38 -1.05
N ARG A 238 7.86 -24.20 -0.59
CA ARG A 238 8.93 -24.07 0.41
C ARG A 238 8.48 -24.54 1.80
N ASN A 239 7.20 -24.35 2.13
CA ASN A 239 6.60 -24.65 3.44
C ASN A 239 6.20 -26.13 3.63
N LYS A 240 6.44 -27.01 2.65
CA LYS A 240 6.28 -28.47 2.88
C LYS A 240 7.29 -29.03 3.91
N LEU A 241 8.13 -28.19 4.52
CA LEU A 241 9.07 -28.59 5.57
C LEU A 241 8.84 -28.05 6.98
N ASP A 242 7.99 -27.05 7.28
CA ASP A 242 7.77 -26.60 8.68
C ASP A 242 6.42 -25.87 8.94
N GLU A 243 5.83 -26.15 10.10
CA GLU A 243 4.44 -25.85 10.51
C GLU A 243 4.23 -24.42 11.10
N LEU A 244 5.20 -23.52 11.03
CA LEU A 244 5.16 -22.20 11.72
C LEU A 244 4.83 -20.98 10.84
N VAL A 245 4.39 -21.16 9.59
CA VAL A 245 4.30 -20.06 8.58
C VAL A 245 2.88 -19.48 8.35
N HIS A 246 1.83 -20.01 9.00
CA HIS A 246 0.44 -19.55 8.79
C HIS A 246 0.20 -18.04 9.05
N VAL A 247 1.06 -17.41 9.85
CA VAL A 247 0.94 -15.99 10.24
C VAL A 247 1.68 -15.05 9.27
N SER A 248 2.82 -15.48 8.72
CA SER A 248 3.57 -14.71 7.71
C SER A 248 2.93 -14.78 6.32
N SER A 249 2.29 -15.90 5.98
CA SER A 249 1.53 -16.01 4.72
C SER A 249 0.31 -15.10 4.73
N SER A 250 -0.34 -14.89 5.88
CA SER A 250 -1.54 -14.05 6.01
C SER A 250 -1.27 -12.56 5.76
N GLY A 251 -0.12 -12.02 6.19
CA GLY A 251 0.26 -10.61 5.95
C GLY A 251 0.63 -10.32 4.48
N TYR A 252 1.35 -11.24 3.83
CA TYR A 252 1.69 -11.12 2.40
C TYR A 252 0.52 -11.45 1.46
N LEU A 253 -0.36 -12.37 1.87
CA LEU A 253 -1.62 -12.65 1.18
C LEU A 253 -2.53 -11.42 1.23
N ALA A 254 -2.57 -10.74 2.37
CA ALA A 254 -3.29 -9.50 2.55
C ALA A 254 -2.77 -8.38 1.64
N ASP A 255 -1.46 -8.17 1.54
CA ASP A 255 -0.87 -7.17 0.61
C ASP A 255 -1.12 -7.49 -0.87
N ASN A 256 -1.08 -8.77 -1.25
CA ASN A 256 -1.43 -9.20 -2.61
C ASN A 256 -2.92 -9.05 -2.90
N ILE A 257 -3.79 -9.28 -1.92
CA ILE A 257 -5.23 -8.98 -2.01
C ILE A 257 -5.44 -7.48 -2.15
N VAL A 258 -4.74 -6.64 -1.38
CA VAL A 258 -4.83 -5.17 -1.47
C VAL A 258 -4.37 -4.68 -2.84
N ALA A 259 -3.24 -5.19 -3.35
CA ALA A 259 -2.78 -4.90 -4.71
C ALA A 259 -3.78 -5.37 -5.77
N HIS A 260 -4.33 -6.57 -5.63
CA HIS A 260 -5.39 -7.12 -6.49
C HIS A 260 -6.66 -6.26 -6.46
N MET A 261 -7.05 -5.73 -5.30
CA MET A 261 -8.24 -4.91 -5.17
C MET A 261 -8.03 -3.47 -5.66
N HIS A 262 -6.85 -2.88 -5.46
CA HIS A 262 -6.48 -1.59 -6.04
C HIS A 262 -6.45 -1.61 -7.58
N SER A 263 -6.17 -2.78 -8.15
CA SER A 263 -6.20 -3.02 -9.60
C SER A 263 -7.60 -2.99 -10.20
N LEU A 264 -8.63 -3.24 -9.37
CA LEU A 264 -10.03 -3.22 -9.78
C LEU A 264 -10.57 -1.80 -9.98
N GLU A 265 -10.02 -0.80 -9.29
CA GLU A 265 -10.55 0.57 -9.33
C GLU A 265 -10.20 1.30 -10.62
N VAL A 266 -8.96 1.14 -11.09
CA VAL A 266 -8.44 1.72 -12.34
C VAL A 266 -9.30 1.37 -13.55
N ALA A 267 -9.91 0.21 -13.50
CA ALA A 267 -10.80 -0.29 -14.52
C ALA A 267 -12.12 0.45 -14.67
N ALA A 268 -12.61 0.91 -13.53
CA ALA A 268 -14.00 1.27 -13.33
C ALA A 268 -14.22 2.79 -13.44
N THR A 269 -13.16 3.53 -13.76
CA THR A 269 -13.12 4.99 -13.98
C THR A 269 -12.60 5.36 -15.36
#